data_AF-A0A8J4GRT0-F1
#
_entry.id   AF-A0A8J4GRT0-F1
#
_cell.length_a   1.000
_cell.length_b   1.000
_cell.length_c   1.000
_cell.angle_alpha   90.00
_cell.angle_beta   90.00
_cell.angle_gamma   90.00
#
_symmetry.space_group_name_H-M   'P 1'
#
loop_
_entity.id
_entity.type
_entity.pdbx_description
1 polymer ?
#
loop_
_entity_poly.entity_id
_entity_poly.type
_entity_poly.pdbx_seq_one_letter_code
_entity_poly.pdbx_strand_id
1 'polypeptide(L)'
;MTPSGEAVVKVYCVPLVKGTGFKLPVCSPVRIADLMKLLMALDKLSQDCGFLDLIPRVWLAPVLGVLPGVGYPIDWWGLWMEYVEGVSLENFLYRGIPRPLPLDTIADMFNNRLNKTRVVRAAIFDLLTSQCDRHAQNLFLQEDGNLKLIDNESCLQHMWRSCGFDSVLVPTTQKQEIVRLGNDYVAKLPTLTGQPQVPRFEADPLLLLDYRCYLPEGQEQMGTQYPPQIDKCLRRIASMTPKEVATFYGFPDLVTAMNLRFRATDMITRGYEWAAKYGHPQNAPPKRYRFQPKCCSLRVDGTGFVCGHAWKPSYELPLGNPFTGMEWDTDRPDPGTYSGGTFPEDGDMVVNVTDIDPITGRRWRWTRRHVVKRFQTPPPVTASMREGLLEGLA
;
A
#
# COMPACT_ATOMS: atom_id res chain seq x y z
N MET A 1 21.46 -11.26 12.56
CA MET A 1 22.15 -11.35 11.26
C MET A 1 21.15 -11.88 10.26
N THR A 2 21.12 -11.32 9.06
CA THR A 2 20.17 -11.68 8.00
C THR A 2 20.55 -13.04 7.41
N PRO A 3 19.59 -13.86 6.90
CA PRO A 3 19.91 -15.17 6.33
C PRO A 3 20.90 -15.13 5.16
N SER A 4 20.90 -14.04 4.38
CA SER A 4 21.82 -13.84 3.24
C SER A 4 23.20 -13.33 3.65
N GLY A 5 23.39 -12.89 4.90
CA GLY A 5 24.57 -12.14 5.32
C GLY A 5 24.64 -10.71 4.77
N GLU A 6 23.66 -10.30 3.95
CA GLU A 6 23.56 -8.96 3.36
C GLU A 6 22.40 -8.17 3.97
N ALA A 7 22.56 -6.85 4.02
CA ALA A 7 21.53 -5.93 4.51
C ALA A 7 21.52 -4.65 3.67
N VAL A 8 20.35 -4.03 3.59
CA VAL A 8 20.17 -2.72 2.96
C VAL A 8 19.90 -1.70 4.06
N VAL A 9 20.50 -0.52 3.95
CA VAL A 9 20.24 0.58 4.89
C VAL A 9 19.56 1.75 4.20
N LYS A 10 18.42 2.19 4.76
CA LYS A 10 17.73 3.41 4.38
C LYS A 10 18.24 4.54 5.28
N VAL A 11 18.96 5.47 4.66
CA VAL A 11 19.50 6.65 5.32
C VAL A 11 18.60 7.84 5.01
N TYR A 12 18.17 8.52 6.05
CA TYR A 12 17.31 9.71 5.97
C TYR A 12 18.12 10.99 6.19
N CYS A 13 17.54 12.14 5.83
CA CYS A 13 18.16 13.47 5.99
C CYS A 13 19.48 13.68 5.25
N VAL A 14 19.76 12.92 4.21
CA VAL A 14 20.89 13.20 3.33
C VAL A 14 20.60 14.49 2.53
N PRO A 15 21.38 15.57 2.70
CA PRO A 15 21.13 16.88 2.08
C PRO A 15 21.62 16.92 0.63
N LEU A 16 21.24 15.89 -0.14
CA LEU A 16 21.57 15.74 -1.55
C LEU A 16 20.29 15.78 -2.37
N VAL A 17 20.36 16.45 -3.53
CA VAL A 17 19.26 16.44 -4.49
C VAL A 17 19.24 15.09 -5.21
N LYS A 18 18.04 14.50 -5.33
CA LYS A 18 17.86 13.22 -6.03
C LYS A 18 17.95 13.33 -7.57
N GLY A 19 17.96 14.56 -8.12
CA GLY A 19 18.07 14.81 -9.55
C GLY A 19 18.07 16.31 -9.88
N THR A 20 18.32 16.65 -11.14
CA THR A 20 18.29 18.04 -11.65
C THR A 20 16.90 18.65 -11.50
N GLY A 21 16.81 19.84 -10.90
CA GLY A 21 15.55 20.59 -10.73
C GLY A 21 14.75 20.27 -9.46
N PHE A 22 15.17 19.28 -8.66
CA PHE A 22 14.56 19.02 -7.36
C PHE A 22 15.09 19.97 -6.28
N LYS A 23 14.20 20.43 -5.39
CA LYS A 23 14.60 21.21 -4.21
C LYS A 23 15.39 20.32 -3.25
N LEU A 24 16.36 20.93 -2.56
CA LEU A 24 17.04 20.28 -1.45
C LEU A 24 15.99 19.80 -0.43
N PRO A 25 16.02 18.51 -0.03
CA PRO A 25 15.07 17.99 0.93
C PRO A 25 15.29 18.68 2.28
N VAL A 26 14.21 19.22 2.87
CA VAL A 26 14.26 19.73 4.24
C VAL A 26 14.12 18.55 5.20
N CYS A 27 15.16 18.32 5.98
CA CYS A 27 15.17 17.30 7.03
C CYS A 27 14.20 17.67 8.16
N SER A 28 13.39 16.70 8.60
CA SER A 28 12.60 16.80 9.82
C SER A 28 12.97 15.62 10.73
N PRO A 29 13.85 15.84 11.73
CA PRO A 29 14.33 14.78 12.61
C PRO A 29 13.18 14.00 13.28
N VAL A 30 12.20 14.75 13.80
CA VAL A 30 11.02 14.20 14.48
C VAL A 30 10.23 13.28 13.55
N ARG A 31 9.92 13.74 12.33
CA ARG A 31 9.18 12.96 11.35
C ARG A 31 9.92 11.67 10.95
N ILE A 32 11.24 11.69 10.93
CA ILE A 32 12.06 10.52 10.59
C ILE A 32 12.11 9.54 11.76
N ALA A 33 12.23 10.03 12.99
CA ALA A 33 12.13 9.19 14.17
C ALA A 33 10.76 8.48 14.21
N ASP A 34 9.67 9.20 13.91
CA ASP A 34 8.33 8.62 13.84
C ASP A 34 8.22 7.56 12.74
N LEU A 35 8.78 7.81 11.56
CA LEU A 35 8.80 6.86 10.46
C LEU A 35 9.61 5.59 10.78
N MET A 36 10.76 5.76 11.43
CA MET A 36 11.57 4.63 11.89
C MET A 36 10.84 3.80 12.94
N LYS A 37 10.19 4.46 13.91
CA LYS A 37 9.33 3.80 14.92
C LYS A 37 8.17 3.05 14.28
N LEU A 38 7.52 3.65 13.27
CA LEU A 38 6.46 2.99 12.50
C LEU A 38 6.97 1.69 11.87
N LEU A 39 8.09 1.73 11.14
CA LEU A 39 8.62 0.55 10.44
C LEU A 39 9.09 -0.53 11.42
N MET A 40 9.67 -0.16 12.56
CA MET A 40 9.98 -1.11 13.64
C MET A 40 8.71 -1.73 14.25
N ALA A 41 7.65 -0.94 14.44
CA ALA A 41 6.37 -1.46 14.93
C ALA A 41 5.72 -2.42 13.93
N LEU A 42 5.83 -2.15 12.63
CA LEU A 42 5.39 -3.08 11.58
C LEU A 42 6.22 -4.37 11.54
N ASP A 43 7.53 -4.32 11.81
CA ASP A 43 8.35 -5.53 11.96
C ASP A 43 7.86 -6.37 13.15
N LYS A 44 7.62 -5.74 14.30
CA LYS A 44 7.07 -6.43 15.48
C LYS A 44 5.68 -7.02 15.21
N LEU A 45 4.81 -6.28 14.53
CA LEU A 45 3.50 -6.76 14.06
C LEU A 45 3.66 -7.96 13.11
N SER A 46 4.62 -7.89 12.19
CA SER A 46 4.89 -8.95 11.22
C SER A 46 5.39 -10.22 11.90
N GLN A 47 6.26 -10.12 12.91
CA GLN A 47 6.67 -11.26 13.73
C GLN A 47 5.47 -11.90 14.43
N ASP A 48 4.63 -11.06 15.03
CA ASP A 48 3.55 -11.49 15.89
C ASP A 48 2.38 -12.14 15.11
N CYS A 49 2.02 -11.55 13.97
CA CYS A 49 1.01 -12.10 13.06
C CYS A 49 1.58 -13.16 12.11
N GLY A 50 2.89 -13.38 12.11
CA GLY A 50 3.56 -14.44 11.35
C GLY A 50 3.86 -14.10 9.90
N PHE A 51 4.01 -12.83 9.51
CA PHE A 51 4.29 -12.36 8.15
C PHE A 51 5.79 -12.28 7.78
N LEU A 52 6.69 -12.94 8.53
CA LEU A 52 8.14 -12.86 8.29
C LEU A 52 8.60 -13.49 6.97
N ASP A 53 7.77 -14.36 6.39
CA ASP A 53 7.98 -14.87 5.05
C ASP A 53 7.72 -13.79 3.98
N LEU A 54 6.94 -12.75 4.27
CA LEU A 54 6.56 -11.68 3.33
C LEU A 54 7.31 -10.37 3.57
N ILE A 55 7.46 -9.97 4.84
CA ILE A 55 7.99 -8.66 5.23
C ILE A 55 9.46 -8.82 5.65
N PRO A 56 10.39 -8.07 5.04
CA PRO A 56 11.79 -8.09 5.47
C PRO A 56 11.92 -7.56 6.89
N ARG A 57 12.80 -8.17 7.68
CA ARG A 57 13.10 -7.68 9.03
C ARG A 57 13.75 -6.29 8.96
N VAL A 58 13.44 -5.45 9.95
CA VAL A 58 14.06 -4.12 10.08
C VAL A 58 14.62 -3.88 11.47
N TRP A 59 15.69 -3.11 11.57
CA TRP A 59 16.29 -2.70 12.84
C TRP A 59 17.01 -1.36 12.71
N LEU A 60 17.29 -0.73 13.85
CA LEU A 60 18.11 0.48 13.91
C LEU A 60 19.54 0.12 14.29
N ALA A 61 20.50 0.68 13.55
CA ALA A 61 21.91 0.64 13.88
C ALA A 61 22.62 1.88 13.30
N PRO A 62 23.73 2.34 13.91
CA PRO A 62 24.52 3.43 13.37
C PRO A 62 25.08 3.06 11.98
N VAL A 63 25.17 4.06 11.11
CA VAL A 63 25.82 3.99 9.80
C VAL A 63 27.04 4.88 9.87
N LEU A 64 28.21 4.28 9.64
CA LEU A 64 29.46 5.00 9.44
C LEU A 64 29.93 4.71 8.02
N GLY A 65 29.89 5.70 7.14
CA GLY A 65 30.24 5.49 5.74
C GLY A 65 30.27 6.76 4.91
N VAL A 66 30.53 6.59 3.61
CA VAL A 66 30.55 7.67 2.63
C VAL A 66 29.66 7.27 1.46
N LEU A 67 28.75 8.16 1.06
CA LEU A 67 27.86 7.91 -0.07
C LEU A 67 28.66 7.79 -1.37
N PRO A 68 28.56 6.65 -2.08
CA PRO A 68 29.25 6.46 -3.35
C PRO A 68 28.88 7.54 -4.39
N GLY A 69 29.87 7.94 -5.19
CA GLY A 69 29.69 8.93 -6.27
C GLY A 69 29.55 10.39 -5.80
N VAL A 70 29.23 10.64 -4.53
CA VAL A 70 29.06 12.01 -4.00
C VAL A 70 30.09 12.37 -2.93
N GLY A 71 30.64 11.37 -2.23
CA GLY A 71 31.64 11.62 -1.19
C GLY A 71 31.06 12.21 0.10
N TYR A 72 29.74 12.19 0.27
CA TYR A 72 29.07 12.74 1.45
C TYR A 72 29.17 11.77 2.64
N PRO A 73 29.78 12.17 3.77
CA PRO A 73 29.93 11.31 4.94
C PRO A 73 28.59 11.14 5.68
N ILE A 74 28.34 9.93 6.17
CA ILE A 74 27.21 9.58 7.03
C ILE A 74 27.77 9.03 8.34
N ASP A 75 27.33 9.61 9.45
CA ASP A 75 27.64 9.17 10.81
C ASP A 75 26.40 9.38 11.71
N TRP A 76 25.34 8.59 11.46
CA TRP A 76 24.10 8.62 12.26
C TRP A 76 23.29 7.33 12.09
N TRP A 77 22.16 7.23 12.81
CA TRP A 77 21.28 6.06 12.77
C TRP A 77 20.65 5.84 11.39
N GLY A 78 20.83 4.63 10.85
CA GLY A 78 20.14 4.16 9.66
C GLY A 78 19.04 3.17 10.03
N LEU A 79 18.02 3.08 9.17
CA LEU A 79 17.06 1.98 9.22
C LEU A 79 17.59 0.84 8.36
N TRP A 80 18.11 -0.17 9.01
CA TRP A 80 18.62 -1.37 8.37
C TRP A 80 17.49 -2.35 8.12
N MET A 81 17.60 -3.07 7.02
CA MET A 81 16.59 -4.00 6.54
C MET A 81 17.28 -5.24 6.00
N GLU A 82 16.61 -6.38 6.11
CA GLU A 82 17.00 -7.57 5.38
C GLU A 82 17.09 -7.28 3.88
N TYR A 83 18.16 -7.77 3.24
CA TYR A 83 18.20 -7.80 1.80
C TYR A 83 17.07 -8.69 1.26
N VAL A 84 16.30 -8.17 0.32
CA VAL A 84 15.21 -8.89 -0.33
C VAL A 84 15.71 -9.43 -1.65
N GLU A 85 15.86 -10.74 -1.73
CA GLU A 85 16.14 -11.43 -2.99
C GLU A 85 14.94 -11.33 -3.95
N GLY A 86 15.23 -11.40 -5.24
CA GLY A 86 14.24 -11.38 -6.31
C GLY A 86 14.26 -10.09 -7.13
N VAL A 87 13.28 -9.96 -8.01
CA VAL A 87 13.14 -8.84 -8.94
C VAL A 87 11.82 -8.14 -8.67
N SER A 88 11.80 -6.80 -8.68
CA SER A 88 10.54 -6.05 -8.58
C SER A 88 9.61 -6.45 -9.73
N LEU A 89 8.31 -6.54 -9.48
CA LEU A 89 7.34 -6.89 -10.52
C LEU A 89 7.33 -5.87 -11.66
N GLU A 90 7.64 -4.60 -11.39
CA GLU A 90 7.81 -3.60 -12.46
C GLU A 90 8.95 -3.98 -13.41
N ASN A 91 10.10 -4.38 -12.87
CA ASN A 91 11.24 -4.81 -13.68
C ASN A 91 10.97 -6.15 -14.35
N PHE A 92 10.31 -7.08 -13.66
CA PHE A 92 9.97 -8.39 -14.21
C PHE A 92 9.02 -8.27 -15.41
N LEU A 93 8.04 -7.36 -15.35
CA LEU A 93 6.98 -7.25 -16.35
C LEU A 93 7.21 -6.17 -17.41
N TYR A 94 7.78 -5.02 -17.06
CA TYR A 94 7.74 -3.83 -17.94
C TYR A 94 9.10 -3.19 -18.21
N ARG A 95 10.00 -3.14 -17.22
CA ARG A 95 11.22 -2.31 -17.27
C ARG A 95 12.54 -3.08 -17.14
N GLY A 96 12.51 -4.40 -17.22
CA GLY A 96 13.68 -5.26 -17.09
C GLY A 96 14.74 -4.99 -18.15
N ILE A 97 15.99 -4.85 -17.72
CA ILE A 97 17.16 -4.78 -18.59
C ILE A 97 18.06 -5.98 -18.26
N PRO A 98 18.44 -6.82 -19.23
CA PRO A 98 18.10 -6.75 -20.66
C PRO A 98 16.76 -7.43 -21.00
N ARG A 99 15.88 -6.70 -21.71
CA ARG A 99 14.55 -7.08 -22.24
C ARG A 99 13.54 -7.71 -21.25
N PRO A 100 12.22 -7.47 -21.45
CA PRO A 100 11.20 -8.24 -20.73
C PRO A 100 11.34 -9.73 -21.08
N LEU A 101 11.04 -10.59 -20.10
CA LEU A 101 11.02 -12.05 -20.27
C LEU A 101 9.99 -12.46 -21.34
N PRO A 102 10.15 -13.64 -21.99
CA PRO A 102 9.16 -14.14 -22.93
C PRO A 102 7.76 -14.24 -22.29
N LEU A 103 6.70 -13.95 -23.06
CA LEU A 103 5.33 -13.93 -22.55
C LEU A 103 4.92 -15.27 -21.93
N ASP A 104 5.31 -16.40 -22.54
CA ASP A 104 5.04 -17.73 -22.00
C ASP A 104 5.74 -17.98 -20.66
N THR A 105 6.95 -17.43 -20.47
CA THR A 105 7.67 -17.51 -19.19
C THR A 105 6.96 -16.70 -18.10
N ILE A 106 6.45 -15.52 -18.44
CA ILE A 106 5.65 -14.71 -17.53
C ILE A 106 4.34 -15.42 -17.18
N ALA A 107 3.64 -15.96 -18.19
CA ALA A 107 2.41 -16.71 -17.99
C ALA A 107 2.64 -17.95 -17.11
N ASP A 108 3.69 -18.73 -17.34
CA ASP A 108 4.04 -19.89 -16.51
C ASP A 108 4.35 -19.47 -15.06
N MET A 109 5.13 -18.41 -14.88
CA MET A 109 5.45 -17.89 -13.56
C MET A 109 4.18 -17.55 -12.76
N PHE A 110 3.25 -16.81 -13.36
CA PHE A 110 2.04 -16.38 -12.66
C PHE A 110 0.96 -17.48 -12.55
N ASN A 111 0.79 -18.32 -13.58
CA ASN A 111 -0.22 -19.39 -13.56
C ASN A 111 0.18 -20.56 -12.64
N ASN A 112 1.45 -20.97 -12.71
CA ASN A 112 1.89 -22.26 -12.21
C ASN A 112 2.87 -22.17 -11.03
N ARG A 113 3.77 -21.18 -11.02
CA ARG A 113 4.85 -21.10 -10.02
C ARG A 113 4.57 -20.16 -8.86
N LEU A 114 3.76 -19.12 -9.08
CA LEU A 114 3.43 -18.12 -8.08
C LEU A 114 2.90 -18.78 -6.79
N ASN A 115 3.49 -18.42 -5.66
CA ASN A 115 3.06 -18.93 -4.37
C ASN A 115 1.71 -18.30 -3.97
N LYS A 116 0.65 -19.03 -4.28
CA LYS A 116 -0.76 -18.66 -4.05
C LYS A 116 -1.05 -18.34 -2.59
N THR A 117 -0.48 -19.11 -1.66
CA THR A 117 -0.63 -18.87 -0.21
C THR A 117 -0.02 -17.54 0.21
N ARG A 118 1.12 -17.15 -0.37
CA ARG A 118 1.75 -15.84 -0.11
C ARG A 118 0.94 -14.68 -0.67
N VAL A 119 0.27 -14.85 -1.82
CA VAL A 119 -0.65 -13.81 -2.35
C VAL A 119 -1.77 -13.53 -1.35
N VAL A 120 -2.43 -14.58 -0.85
CA VAL A 120 -3.51 -14.44 0.15
C VAL A 120 -3.01 -13.74 1.41
N ARG A 121 -1.86 -14.17 1.94
CA ARG A 121 -1.26 -13.59 3.15
C ARG A 121 -0.83 -12.13 2.93
N ALA A 122 -0.34 -11.79 1.74
CA ALA A 122 0.03 -10.44 1.37
C ALA A 122 -1.19 -9.50 1.28
N ALA A 123 -2.30 -9.98 0.72
CA ALA A 123 -3.57 -9.24 0.72
C ALA A 123 -4.08 -8.99 2.15
N ILE A 124 -3.99 -9.98 3.04
CA ILE A 124 -4.31 -9.82 4.47
C ILE A 124 -3.42 -8.76 5.12
N PHE A 125 -2.11 -8.81 4.88
CA PHE A 125 -1.18 -7.82 5.42
C PHE A 125 -1.50 -6.40 4.93
N ASP A 126 -1.69 -6.21 3.63
CA ASP A 126 -1.97 -4.90 3.04
C ASP A 126 -3.30 -4.32 3.54
N LEU A 127 -4.35 -5.13 3.68
CA LEU A 127 -5.61 -4.67 4.25
C LEU A 127 -5.47 -4.35 5.74
N LEU A 128 -4.87 -5.25 6.54
CA LEU A 128 -4.67 -5.08 7.98
C LEU A 128 -3.88 -3.79 8.30
N THR A 129 -2.80 -3.57 7.56
CA THR A 129 -1.93 -2.40 7.73
C THR A 129 -2.43 -1.18 6.99
N SER A 130 -3.53 -1.28 6.23
CA SER A 130 -4.02 -0.16 5.44
C SER A 130 -2.94 0.42 4.52
N GLN A 131 -2.20 -0.46 3.84
CA GLN A 131 -1.10 -0.07 2.97
C GLN A 131 -1.63 0.75 1.78
N CYS A 132 -1.03 1.90 1.49
CA CYS A 132 -1.50 2.88 0.52
C CYS A 132 -0.64 3.05 -0.71
N ASP A 133 0.46 2.31 -0.82
CA ASP A 133 1.32 2.39 -2.01
C ASP A 133 1.83 1.03 -2.45
N ARG A 134 0.96 0.02 -2.47
CA ARG A 134 1.35 -1.28 -3.02
C ARG A 134 1.13 -1.31 -4.52
N HIS A 135 2.22 -1.16 -5.26
CA HIS A 135 2.31 -1.34 -6.71
C HIS A 135 3.48 -2.23 -7.11
N ALA A 136 3.66 -2.46 -8.41
CA ALA A 136 4.63 -3.41 -8.95
C ALA A 136 6.10 -3.14 -8.55
N GLN A 137 6.46 -1.91 -8.19
CA GLN A 137 7.82 -1.60 -7.72
C GLN A 137 8.04 -2.07 -6.27
N ASN A 138 6.96 -2.16 -5.48
CA ASN A 138 6.99 -2.48 -4.06
C ASN A 138 6.67 -3.96 -3.78
N LEU A 139 6.72 -4.78 -4.84
CA LEU A 139 6.49 -6.21 -4.84
C LEU A 139 7.67 -6.89 -5.51
N PHE A 140 8.34 -7.78 -4.79
CA PHE A 140 9.45 -8.56 -5.32
C PHE A 140 9.02 -10.00 -5.51
N LEU A 141 9.36 -10.55 -6.67
CA LEU A 141 9.13 -11.94 -7.03
C LEU A 141 10.46 -12.69 -7.01
N GLN A 142 10.48 -13.77 -6.24
CA GLN A 142 11.60 -14.68 -6.13
C GLN A 142 11.47 -15.80 -7.18
N GLU A 143 12.58 -16.47 -7.48
CA GLU A 143 12.61 -17.52 -8.51
C GLU A 143 11.67 -18.69 -8.18
N ASP A 144 11.50 -19.03 -6.92
CA ASP A 144 10.58 -20.07 -6.44
C ASP A 144 9.09 -19.63 -6.43
N GLY A 145 8.78 -18.46 -7.01
CA GLY A 145 7.44 -17.90 -7.09
C GLY A 145 6.98 -17.22 -5.79
N ASN A 146 7.85 -17.09 -4.80
CA ASN A 146 7.54 -16.39 -3.57
C ASN A 146 7.50 -14.87 -3.75
N LEU A 147 6.62 -14.22 -2.98
CA LEU A 147 6.53 -12.76 -2.92
C LEU A 147 7.19 -12.20 -1.66
N LYS A 148 7.76 -11.01 -1.81
CA LYS A 148 8.25 -10.14 -0.74
C LYS A 148 7.71 -8.73 -0.91
N LEU A 149 7.36 -8.09 0.21
CA LEU A 149 6.72 -6.78 0.23
C LEU A 149 7.66 -5.74 0.85
N ILE A 150 8.02 -4.71 0.08
CA ILE A 150 8.89 -3.62 0.56
C ILE A 150 8.13 -2.28 0.62
N ASP A 151 8.82 -1.24 1.09
CA ASP A 151 8.29 0.15 1.13
C ASP A 151 6.97 0.27 1.89
N ASN A 152 6.93 -0.34 3.08
CA ASN A 152 5.73 -0.48 3.92
C ASN A 152 5.39 0.76 4.75
N GLU A 153 6.04 1.89 4.50
CA GLU A 153 5.86 3.13 5.25
C GLU A 153 4.53 3.86 4.97
N SER A 154 3.93 3.63 3.81
CA SER A 154 2.69 4.29 3.38
C SER A 154 1.45 3.62 4.00
N CYS A 155 1.46 3.30 5.29
CA CYS A 155 0.41 2.51 5.92
C CYS A 155 -0.37 3.29 7.00
N LEU A 156 -1.51 2.74 7.44
CA LEU A 156 -2.26 3.17 8.64
C LEU A 156 -2.59 4.69 8.70
N GLN A 157 -2.70 5.37 7.55
CA GLN A 157 -2.83 6.84 7.42
C GLN A 157 -1.69 7.67 8.03
N HIS A 158 -0.53 7.07 8.32
CA HIS A 158 0.62 7.78 8.89
C HIS A 158 1.18 8.82 7.91
N MET A 159 1.41 8.43 6.66
CA MET A 159 1.93 9.34 5.63
C MET A 159 0.83 10.02 4.82
N TRP A 160 -0.19 9.26 4.39
CA TRP A 160 -1.25 9.72 3.49
C TRP A 160 -2.60 9.67 4.20
N ARG A 161 -2.97 10.77 4.87
CA ARG A 161 -4.19 10.83 5.69
C ARG A 161 -5.49 10.58 4.93
N SER A 162 -5.51 10.77 3.61
CA SER A 162 -6.70 10.54 2.78
C SER A 162 -6.79 9.14 2.18
N CYS A 163 -5.80 8.28 2.44
CA CYS A 163 -5.80 6.91 1.95
C CYS A 163 -6.15 5.93 3.07
N GLY A 164 -7.21 5.16 2.86
CA GLY A 164 -7.60 4.04 3.71
C GLY A 164 -6.80 2.77 3.41
N PHE A 165 -6.53 2.48 2.14
CA PHE A 165 -5.59 1.47 1.64
C PHE A 165 -5.60 1.52 0.10
N ASP A 166 -4.52 1.16 -0.56
CA ASP A 166 -4.40 1.16 -2.01
C ASP A 166 -3.34 0.14 -2.45
N SER A 167 -3.81 -0.98 -3.03
CA SER A 167 -2.98 -2.15 -3.27
C SER A 167 -3.43 -2.99 -4.45
N VAL A 168 -2.47 -3.41 -5.30
CA VAL A 168 -2.74 -4.35 -6.39
C VAL A 168 -3.24 -5.73 -5.92
N LEU A 169 -2.98 -6.11 -4.66
CA LEU A 169 -3.39 -7.40 -4.07
C LEU A 169 -4.84 -7.38 -3.58
N VAL A 170 -5.39 -6.20 -3.34
CA VAL A 170 -6.71 -6.01 -2.75
C VAL A 170 -7.64 -5.37 -3.79
N PRO A 171 -8.75 -6.01 -4.18
CA PRO A 171 -9.74 -5.42 -5.06
C PRO A 171 -10.36 -4.18 -4.42
N THR A 172 -11.12 -3.39 -5.20
CA THR A 172 -11.75 -2.11 -4.79
C THR A 172 -10.79 -0.92 -4.63
N THR A 173 -9.50 -1.10 -4.94
CA THR A 173 -8.46 -0.09 -4.82
C THR A 173 -8.11 0.55 -6.16
N GLN A 174 -7.48 1.72 -6.11
CA GLN A 174 -7.01 2.40 -7.31
C GLN A 174 -5.89 1.62 -7.98
N LYS A 175 -4.92 1.09 -7.24
CA LYS A 175 -3.80 0.32 -7.82
C LYS A 175 -4.28 -0.94 -8.55
N GLN A 176 -5.28 -1.66 -8.01
CA GLN A 176 -5.84 -2.83 -8.68
C GLN A 176 -6.57 -2.44 -9.97
N GLU A 177 -7.26 -1.30 -9.98
CA GLU A 177 -7.89 -0.77 -11.19
C GLU A 177 -6.88 -0.26 -12.22
N ILE A 178 -5.74 0.31 -11.78
CA ILE A 178 -4.65 0.72 -12.67
C ILE A 178 -4.07 -0.50 -13.40
N VAL A 179 -3.91 -1.63 -12.71
CA VAL A 179 -3.48 -2.89 -13.33
C VAL A 179 -4.48 -3.33 -14.42
N ARG A 180 -5.77 -3.18 -14.16
CA ARG A 180 -6.84 -3.63 -15.05
C ARG A 180 -7.07 -2.71 -16.25
N LEU A 181 -7.07 -1.40 -16.04
CA LEU A 181 -7.54 -0.39 -17.01
C LEU A 181 -6.43 0.52 -17.51
N GLY A 182 -5.25 0.49 -16.89
CA GLY A 182 -4.17 1.43 -17.14
C GLY A 182 -4.29 2.70 -16.31
N ASN A 183 -3.13 3.26 -15.95
CA ASN A 183 -3.04 4.43 -15.08
C ASN A 183 -3.79 5.64 -15.64
N ASP A 184 -3.59 5.96 -16.92
CA ASP A 184 -4.13 7.19 -17.49
C ASP A 184 -5.66 7.17 -17.55
N TYR A 185 -6.26 6.00 -17.72
CA TYR A 185 -7.72 5.82 -17.67
C TYR A 185 -8.25 6.03 -16.25
N VAL A 186 -7.67 5.34 -15.26
CA VAL A 186 -8.10 5.42 -13.85
C VAL A 186 -7.84 6.79 -13.24
N ALA A 187 -6.72 7.42 -13.60
CA ALA A 187 -6.38 8.80 -13.31
C ALA A 187 -7.23 9.81 -14.08
N LYS A 188 -8.06 9.32 -15.00
CA LYS A 188 -8.96 10.09 -15.85
C LYS A 188 -8.23 11.11 -16.72
N LEU A 189 -6.95 10.94 -17.03
CA LEU A 189 -6.17 11.93 -17.78
C LEU A 189 -6.76 12.16 -19.18
N PRO A 190 -6.59 13.36 -19.79
CA PRO A 190 -6.98 13.56 -21.17
C PRO A 190 -5.92 12.97 -22.11
N THR A 191 -6.32 12.65 -23.32
CA THR A 191 -5.39 12.46 -24.45
C THR A 191 -4.81 13.81 -24.89
N LEU A 192 -3.81 13.81 -25.78
CA LEU A 192 -3.25 15.03 -26.36
C LEU A 192 -4.29 15.89 -27.09
N THR A 193 -5.38 15.29 -27.56
CA THR A 193 -6.49 15.97 -28.24
C THR A 193 -7.64 16.35 -27.29
N GLY A 194 -7.46 16.17 -25.98
CA GLY A 194 -8.45 16.51 -24.96
C GLY A 194 -9.55 15.47 -24.76
N GLN A 195 -9.55 14.37 -25.52
CA GLN A 195 -10.53 13.28 -25.38
C GLN A 195 -10.23 12.39 -24.16
N PRO A 196 -11.24 11.71 -23.58
CA PRO A 196 -11.00 10.70 -22.55
C PRO A 196 -10.06 9.60 -23.03
N GLN A 197 -9.23 9.09 -22.12
CA GLN A 197 -8.42 7.90 -22.39
C GLN A 197 -9.31 6.67 -22.61
N VAL A 198 -8.81 5.70 -23.36
CA VAL A 198 -9.46 4.41 -23.58
C VAL A 198 -8.87 3.40 -22.59
N PRO A 199 -9.67 2.51 -21.98
CA PRO A 199 -9.14 1.53 -21.04
C PRO A 199 -8.23 0.54 -21.76
N ARG A 200 -7.26 -0.01 -21.01
CA ARG A 200 -6.47 -1.16 -21.47
C ARG A 200 -7.38 -2.38 -21.66
N PHE A 201 -7.18 -3.10 -22.77
CA PHE A 201 -7.96 -4.31 -23.09
C PHE A 201 -7.22 -5.63 -22.78
N GLU A 202 -5.89 -5.58 -22.65
CA GLU A 202 -5.07 -6.74 -22.31
C GLU A 202 -5.11 -7.04 -20.80
N ALA A 203 -5.10 -8.33 -20.46
CA ALA A 203 -5.07 -8.79 -19.08
C ALA A 203 -3.65 -8.69 -18.51
N ASP A 204 -3.40 -7.68 -17.68
CA ASP A 204 -2.10 -7.55 -17.03
C ASP A 204 -1.80 -8.75 -16.10
N PRO A 205 -0.59 -9.35 -16.11
CA PRO A 205 -0.28 -10.48 -15.24
C PRO A 205 -0.48 -10.23 -13.75
N LEU A 206 -0.37 -8.97 -13.31
CA LEU A 206 -0.65 -8.60 -11.92
C LEU A 206 -2.11 -8.80 -11.51
N LEU A 207 -3.04 -9.04 -12.45
CA LEU A 207 -4.42 -9.44 -12.13
C LEU A 207 -4.49 -10.76 -11.36
N LEU A 208 -3.49 -11.64 -11.52
CA LEU A 208 -3.40 -12.88 -10.76
C LEU A 208 -2.99 -12.65 -9.30
N LEU A 209 -2.64 -11.42 -8.91
CA LEU A 209 -2.42 -11.08 -7.50
C LEU A 209 -3.73 -10.86 -6.72
N ASP A 210 -4.89 -10.99 -7.35
CA ASP A 210 -6.17 -10.99 -6.67
C ASP A 210 -6.33 -12.25 -5.80
N TYR A 211 -6.31 -12.07 -4.48
CA TYR A 211 -6.37 -13.19 -3.53
C TYR A 211 -7.60 -14.11 -3.72
N ARG A 212 -8.69 -13.59 -4.30
CA ARG A 212 -9.93 -14.35 -4.54
C ARG A 212 -9.75 -15.52 -5.50
N CYS A 213 -8.66 -15.54 -6.25
CA CYS A 213 -8.27 -16.65 -7.12
C CYS A 213 -7.70 -17.85 -6.37
N TYR A 214 -7.35 -17.68 -5.09
CA TYR A 214 -6.59 -18.64 -4.29
C TYR A 214 -7.29 -19.01 -2.98
N LEU A 215 -8.57 -18.69 -2.88
CA LEU A 215 -9.43 -19.19 -1.82
C LEU A 215 -9.72 -20.68 -2.03
N PRO A 216 -10.10 -21.42 -0.97
CA PRO A 216 -10.60 -22.78 -1.09
C PRO A 216 -11.69 -22.95 -2.15
N GLU A 217 -11.80 -24.14 -2.73
CA GLU A 217 -12.78 -24.43 -3.78
C GLU A 217 -14.21 -24.12 -3.31
N GLY A 218 -14.98 -23.44 -4.17
CA GLY A 218 -16.35 -23.01 -3.87
C GLY A 218 -16.44 -21.72 -3.03
N GLN A 219 -15.32 -21.14 -2.60
CA GLN A 219 -15.29 -19.92 -1.80
C GLN A 219 -15.00 -18.67 -2.65
N GLU A 220 -15.93 -17.72 -2.66
CA GLU A 220 -15.78 -16.44 -3.37
C GLU A 220 -15.20 -15.31 -2.51
N GLN A 221 -15.27 -15.47 -1.19
CA GLN A 221 -14.88 -14.46 -0.19
C GLN A 221 -14.14 -15.12 0.96
N MET A 222 -13.05 -14.51 1.44
CA MET A 222 -12.29 -14.94 2.61
C MET A 222 -13.12 -14.87 3.89
N GLY A 223 -13.95 -13.84 4.04
CA GLY A 223 -14.77 -13.64 5.23
C GLY A 223 -13.89 -13.52 6.49
N THR A 224 -14.18 -14.31 7.52
CA THR A 224 -13.44 -14.31 8.80
C THR A 224 -12.48 -15.50 8.93
N GLN A 225 -12.28 -16.27 7.86
CA GLN A 225 -11.47 -17.50 7.87
C GLN A 225 -9.99 -17.18 7.61
N TYR A 226 -9.31 -16.64 8.62
CA TYR A 226 -7.89 -16.31 8.51
C TYR A 226 -6.99 -17.49 8.91
N PRO A 227 -5.75 -17.58 8.39
CA PRO A 227 -4.76 -18.53 8.87
C PRO A 227 -4.58 -18.45 10.40
N PRO A 228 -4.39 -19.56 11.13
CA PRO A 228 -4.51 -19.59 12.60
C PRO A 228 -3.65 -18.56 13.36
N GLN A 229 -2.41 -18.34 12.92
CA GLN A 229 -1.54 -17.35 13.54
C GLN A 229 -2.03 -15.91 13.31
N ILE A 230 -2.53 -15.63 12.11
CA ILE A 230 -3.10 -14.33 11.75
C ILE A 230 -4.40 -14.10 12.52
N ASP A 231 -5.31 -15.08 12.57
CA ASP A 231 -6.55 -15.00 13.35
C ASP A 231 -6.28 -14.67 14.83
N LYS A 232 -5.34 -15.40 15.45
CA LYS A 232 -4.91 -15.13 16.84
C LYS A 232 -4.39 -13.70 17.01
N CYS A 233 -3.59 -13.23 16.04
CA CYS A 233 -3.06 -11.87 16.06
C CYS A 233 -4.17 -10.81 15.95
N LEU A 234 -5.08 -10.96 14.98
CA LEU A 234 -6.23 -10.07 14.76
C LEU A 234 -7.11 -9.98 16.00
N ARG A 235 -7.45 -11.11 16.63
CA ARG A 235 -8.26 -11.16 17.85
C ARG A 235 -7.60 -10.40 19.00
N ARG A 236 -6.29 -10.58 19.19
CA ARG A 236 -5.53 -9.86 20.21
C ARG A 236 -5.55 -8.36 19.96
N ILE A 237 -5.23 -7.92 18.73
CA ILE A 237 -5.27 -6.50 18.36
C ILE A 237 -6.66 -5.91 18.61
N ALA A 238 -7.72 -6.61 18.21
CA ALA A 238 -9.11 -6.17 18.40
C ALA A 238 -9.50 -6.07 19.89
N SER A 239 -8.95 -6.95 20.74
CA SER A 239 -9.19 -6.94 22.19
C SER A 239 -8.45 -5.84 22.95
N MET A 240 -7.36 -5.31 22.39
CA MET A 240 -6.60 -4.21 22.98
C MET A 240 -7.30 -2.86 22.76
N THR A 241 -7.08 -1.92 23.67
CA THR A 241 -7.34 -0.49 23.45
C THR A 241 -6.29 0.11 22.50
N PRO A 242 -6.56 1.25 21.82
CA PRO A 242 -5.55 1.90 20.99
C PRO A 242 -4.24 2.23 21.71
N LYS A 243 -4.30 2.57 23.01
CA LYS A 243 -3.09 2.82 23.83
C LYS A 243 -2.29 1.54 24.05
N GLU A 244 -2.95 0.43 24.35
CA GLU A 244 -2.29 -0.87 24.47
C GLU A 244 -1.67 -1.32 23.16
N VAL A 245 -2.35 -1.12 22.01
CA VAL A 245 -1.77 -1.38 20.69
C VAL A 245 -0.52 -0.53 20.45
N ALA A 246 -0.59 0.77 20.74
CA ALA A 246 0.53 1.68 20.58
C ALA A 246 1.75 1.25 21.42
N THR A 247 1.54 0.97 22.70
CA THR A 247 2.60 0.52 23.62
C THR A 247 3.12 -0.87 23.25
N PHE A 248 2.22 -1.80 22.93
CA PHE A 248 2.58 -3.18 22.66
C PHE A 248 3.45 -3.29 21.40
N TYR A 249 3.10 -2.60 20.30
CA TYR A 249 3.89 -2.67 19.07
C TYR A 249 4.97 -1.57 18.96
N GLY A 250 4.85 -0.48 19.71
CA GLY A 250 5.76 0.67 19.64
C GLY A 250 5.41 1.67 18.53
N PHE A 251 4.12 1.83 18.20
CA PHE A 251 3.71 2.82 17.20
C PHE A 251 3.98 4.25 17.67
N PRO A 252 4.37 5.17 16.77
CA PRO A 252 4.76 6.54 17.13
C PRO A 252 3.58 7.39 17.61
N ASP A 253 2.35 7.05 17.19
CA ASP A 253 1.17 7.85 17.50
C ASP A 253 -0.09 6.98 17.68
N LEU A 254 -1.06 7.54 18.42
CA LEU A 254 -2.29 6.85 18.78
C LEU A 254 -3.23 6.63 17.58
N VAL A 255 -3.17 7.48 16.55
CA VAL A 255 -4.05 7.37 15.38
C VAL A 255 -3.66 6.13 14.56
N THR A 256 -2.36 5.92 14.37
CA THR A 256 -1.80 4.71 13.72
C THR A 256 -2.26 3.45 14.45
N ALA A 257 -2.12 3.40 15.77
CA ALA A 257 -2.54 2.25 16.59
C ALA A 257 -4.06 2.05 16.59
N MET A 258 -4.84 3.13 16.61
CA MET A 258 -6.30 3.10 16.50
C MET A 258 -6.76 2.55 15.15
N ASN A 259 -6.11 2.96 14.05
CA ASN A 259 -6.42 2.47 12.70
C ASN A 259 -6.14 0.97 12.56
N LEU A 260 -5.00 0.50 13.07
CA LEU A 260 -4.69 -0.94 13.09
C LEU A 260 -5.75 -1.72 13.87
N ARG A 261 -6.16 -1.19 15.04
CA ARG A 261 -7.21 -1.79 15.87
C ARG A 261 -8.56 -1.86 15.16
N PHE A 262 -9.02 -0.75 14.58
CA PHE A 262 -10.29 -0.71 13.86
C PHE A 262 -10.29 -1.71 12.71
N ARG A 263 -9.21 -1.73 11.92
CA ARG A 263 -9.09 -2.68 10.82
C ARG A 263 -9.15 -4.13 11.30
N ALA A 264 -8.38 -4.48 12.33
CA ALA A 264 -8.40 -5.84 12.89
C ALA A 264 -9.78 -6.22 13.44
N THR A 265 -10.48 -5.26 14.06
CA THR A 265 -11.84 -5.45 14.58
C THR A 265 -12.84 -5.70 13.45
N ASP A 266 -12.81 -4.90 12.39
CA ASP A 266 -13.70 -5.07 11.23
C ASP A 266 -13.42 -6.40 10.53
N MET A 267 -12.16 -6.74 10.33
CA MET A 267 -11.72 -8.01 9.73
C MET A 267 -12.25 -9.22 10.51
N ILE A 268 -12.22 -9.20 11.85
CA ILE A 268 -12.64 -10.35 12.66
C ILE A 268 -14.15 -10.42 12.91
N THR A 269 -14.83 -9.27 12.97
CA THR A 269 -16.27 -9.21 13.31
C THR A 269 -17.18 -9.19 12.09
N ARG A 270 -16.70 -8.67 10.95
CA ARG A 270 -17.50 -8.45 9.73
C ARG A 270 -16.90 -9.14 8.50
N GLY A 271 -15.63 -9.56 8.57
CA GLY A 271 -14.93 -10.27 7.49
C GLY A 271 -14.08 -9.35 6.61
N TYR A 272 -13.18 -9.97 5.86
CA TYR A 272 -12.19 -9.30 5.03
C TYR A 272 -12.81 -8.36 3.99
N GLU A 273 -13.81 -8.84 3.25
CA GLU A 273 -14.45 -8.07 2.18
C GLU A 273 -15.23 -6.89 2.74
N TRP A 274 -15.93 -7.08 3.86
CA TRP A 274 -16.61 -5.99 4.54
C TRP A 274 -15.59 -4.94 5.00
N ALA A 275 -14.49 -5.37 5.61
CA ALA A 275 -13.44 -4.47 6.04
C ALA A 275 -12.82 -3.70 4.86
N ALA A 276 -12.61 -4.33 3.70
CA ALA A 276 -12.13 -3.65 2.49
C ALA A 276 -13.15 -2.63 1.96
N LYS A 277 -14.44 -2.99 1.91
CA LYS A 277 -15.49 -2.10 1.39
C LYS A 277 -15.78 -0.91 2.32
N TYR A 278 -15.85 -1.16 3.61
CA TYR A 278 -16.50 -0.29 4.59
C TYR A 278 -15.70 -0.08 5.88
N GLY A 279 -14.62 -0.81 6.10
CA GLY A 279 -13.84 -0.71 7.32
C GLY A 279 -12.97 0.54 7.36
N HIS A 280 -12.72 1.05 8.57
CA HIS A 280 -11.84 2.19 8.78
C HIS A 280 -10.37 1.76 8.90
N PRO A 281 -9.41 2.58 8.41
CA PRO A 281 -9.61 3.84 7.68
C PRO A 281 -10.15 3.62 6.25
N GLN A 282 -11.04 4.48 5.77
CA GLN A 282 -11.65 4.36 4.45
C GLN A 282 -10.95 5.26 3.42
N ASN A 283 -10.90 4.81 2.17
CA ASN A 283 -10.55 5.68 1.05
C ASN A 283 -11.61 6.77 0.85
N ALA A 284 -11.21 7.92 0.32
CA ALA A 284 -12.17 8.91 -0.15
C ALA A 284 -13.03 8.33 -1.29
N PRO A 285 -14.31 8.74 -1.46
CA PRO A 285 -15.20 8.18 -2.47
C PRO A 285 -14.60 8.08 -3.88
N PRO A 286 -13.88 9.09 -4.43
CA PRO A 286 -13.28 8.99 -5.77
C PRO A 286 -12.17 7.92 -5.91
N LYS A 287 -11.80 7.26 -4.82
CA LYS A 287 -10.81 6.18 -4.74
C LYS A 287 -11.42 4.85 -4.26
N ARG A 288 -12.75 4.72 -4.24
CA ARG A 288 -13.47 3.52 -3.82
C ARG A 288 -14.10 2.84 -5.03
N TYR A 289 -13.47 1.77 -5.50
CA TYR A 289 -13.86 1.07 -6.71
C TYR A 289 -14.77 -0.11 -6.42
N ARG A 290 -15.64 -0.47 -7.38
CA ARG A 290 -16.50 -1.65 -7.25
C ARG A 290 -15.68 -2.94 -7.35
N PHE A 291 -16.19 -4.03 -6.81
CA PHE A 291 -15.58 -5.34 -7.06
C PHE A 291 -15.72 -5.71 -8.54
N GLN A 292 -14.59 -6.00 -9.18
CA GLN A 292 -14.55 -6.50 -10.54
C GLN A 292 -14.49 -8.03 -10.54
N PRO A 293 -14.96 -8.70 -11.62
CA PRO A 293 -14.69 -10.11 -11.85
C PRO A 293 -13.17 -10.38 -11.77
N LYS A 294 -12.79 -11.43 -11.04
CA LYS A 294 -11.39 -11.87 -10.92
C LYS A 294 -10.92 -12.53 -12.22
N CYS A 295 -9.64 -12.38 -12.56
CA CYS A 295 -8.99 -13.15 -13.62
C CYS A 295 -7.96 -14.08 -12.98
N CYS A 296 -8.20 -15.40 -13.03
CA CYS A 296 -7.41 -16.37 -12.24
C CYS A 296 -6.47 -17.24 -13.07
N SER A 297 -6.37 -16.97 -14.36
CA SER A 297 -5.39 -17.59 -15.26
C SER A 297 -5.14 -16.67 -16.44
N LEU A 298 -3.95 -16.76 -17.02
CA LEU A 298 -3.55 -16.01 -18.20
C LEU A 298 -3.34 -16.96 -19.37
N ARG A 299 -3.68 -16.49 -20.56
CA ARG A 299 -3.29 -17.10 -21.83
C ARG A 299 -2.57 -16.05 -22.67
N VAL A 300 -1.48 -16.45 -23.33
CA VAL A 300 -0.80 -15.60 -24.31
C VAL A 300 -1.68 -15.50 -25.56
N ASP A 301 -1.86 -14.28 -26.06
CA ASP A 301 -2.67 -13.99 -27.24
C ASP A 301 -2.00 -12.89 -28.06
N GLY A 302 -1.40 -13.29 -29.19
CA GLY A 302 -0.61 -12.38 -30.02
C GLY A 302 0.59 -11.82 -29.26
N THR A 303 0.55 -10.52 -28.98
CA THR A 303 1.64 -9.76 -28.32
C THR A 303 1.37 -9.46 -26.85
N GLY A 304 0.24 -9.93 -26.30
CA GLY A 304 -0.16 -9.65 -24.93
C GLY A 304 -0.80 -10.85 -24.26
N PHE A 305 -1.53 -10.57 -23.19
CA PHE A 305 -2.22 -11.57 -22.39
C PHE A 305 -3.71 -11.33 -22.41
N VAL A 306 -4.47 -12.43 -22.34
CA VAL A 306 -5.91 -12.43 -22.08
C VAL A 306 -6.22 -13.34 -20.90
N CYS A 307 -7.38 -13.15 -20.30
CA CYS A 307 -7.80 -14.06 -19.25
C CYS A 307 -8.07 -15.46 -19.82
N GLY A 308 -7.63 -16.51 -19.11
CA GLY A 308 -7.79 -17.91 -19.53
C GLY A 308 -9.23 -18.42 -19.44
N HIS A 309 -10.16 -17.63 -18.90
CA HIS A 309 -11.58 -17.93 -18.82
C HIS A 309 -12.41 -16.70 -19.25
N ALA A 310 -13.73 -16.89 -19.36
CA ALA A 310 -14.65 -15.78 -19.60
C ALA A 310 -14.47 -14.70 -18.52
N TRP A 311 -14.05 -13.51 -18.94
CA TRP A 311 -13.76 -12.39 -18.07
C TRP A 311 -14.36 -11.13 -18.70
N LYS A 312 -15.37 -10.55 -18.05
CA LYS A 312 -16.14 -9.41 -18.56
C LYS A 312 -16.18 -8.30 -17.51
N PRO A 313 -15.05 -7.61 -17.27
CA PRO A 313 -15.00 -6.57 -16.27
C PRO A 313 -15.73 -5.30 -16.74
N SER A 314 -16.21 -4.48 -15.78
CA SER A 314 -16.87 -3.20 -16.06
C SER A 314 -15.85 -2.08 -16.26
N TYR A 315 -16.08 -1.11 -17.14
CA TYR A 315 -15.17 0.04 -17.33
C TYR A 315 -15.56 1.27 -16.51
N GLU A 316 -16.54 1.14 -15.62
CA GLU A 316 -17.02 2.23 -14.79
C GLU A 316 -15.94 2.76 -13.84
N LEU A 317 -15.92 4.08 -13.62
CA LEU A 317 -15.05 4.76 -12.65
C LEU A 317 -15.89 5.55 -11.63
N PRO A 318 -15.41 5.71 -10.39
CA PRO A 318 -16.10 6.54 -9.40
C PRO A 318 -16.05 8.01 -9.80
N LEU A 319 -17.07 8.78 -9.47
CA LEU A 319 -17.11 10.25 -9.62
C LEU A 319 -16.07 10.91 -8.68
N GLY A 320 -15.55 12.07 -9.11
CA GLY A 320 -14.59 12.91 -8.41
C GLY A 320 -13.14 12.75 -8.89
N ASN A 321 -12.24 13.53 -8.31
CA ASN A 321 -10.82 13.56 -8.65
C ASN A 321 -10.07 12.38 -7.98
N PRO A 322 -9.52 11.45 -8.77
CA PRO A 322 -8.86 10.24 -8.26
C PRO A 322 -7.49 10.52 -7.63
N PHE A 323 -6.88 11.69 -7.82
CA PHE A 323 -5.62 12.07 -7.18
C PHE A 323 -5.86 12.66 -5.79
N THR A 324 -6.74 13.65 -5.72
CA THR A 324 -7.01 14.40 -4.48
C THR A 324 -8.00 13.67 -3.58
N GLY A 325 -8.85 12.80 -4.13
CA GLY A 325 -9.97 12.20 -3.43
C GLY A 325 -11.13 13.18 -3.18
N MET A 326 -11.13 14.34 -3.84
CA MET A 326 -12.16 15.37 -3.70
C MET A 326 -13.13 15.36 -4.90
N GLU A 327 -14.10 16.28 -4.88
CA GLU A 327 -14.93 16.58 -6.04
C GLU A 327 -14.08 16.89 -7.27
N TRP A 328 -14.66 16.63 -8.45
CA TRP A 328 -14.00 16.89 -9.71
C TRP A 328 -13.70 18.39 -9.86
N ASP A 329 -12.43 18.71 -10.09
CA ASP A 329 -11.88 20.07 -10.03
C ASP A 329 -11.17 20.48 -11.33
N THR A 330 -11.54 19.83 -12.45
CA THR A 330 -11.00 20.16 -13.77
C THR A 330 -12.08 20.75 -14.67
N ASP A 331 -11.68 21.55 -15.66
CA ASP A 331 -12.61 22.30 -16.53
C ASP A 331 -13.39 21.44 -17.53
N ARG A 332 -13.07 20.15 -17.64
CA ARG A 332 -13.76 19.19 -18.52
C ARG A 332 -14.79 18.37 -17.73
N PRO A 333 -15.75 17.70 -18.37
CA PRO A 333 -16.67 16.80 -17.68
C PRO A 333 -15.94 15.66 -16.95
N ASP A 334 -16.48 15.25 -15.80
CA ASP A 334 -16.01 14.07 -15.08
C ASP A 334 -16.41 12.79 -15.83
N PRO A 335 -15.46 11.93 -16.26
CA PRO A 335 -15.78 10.66 -16.90
C PRO A 335 -16.26 9.56 -15.94
N GLY A 336 -16.35 9.82 -14.63
CA GLY A 336 -16.92 8.88 -13.66
C GLY A 336 -18.41 8.62 -13.88
N THR A 337 -18.87 7.44 -13.48
CA THR A 337 -20.23 6.95 -13.75
C THR A 337 -21.01 6.54 -12.50
N TYR A 338 -20.36 6.46 -11.33
CA TYR A 338 -21.02 6.08 -10.08
C TYR A 338 -20.42 6.79 -8.86
N SER A 339 -21.19 6.86 -7.76
CA SER A 339 -20.65 7.36 -6.48
C SER A 339 -19.76 6.31 -5.84
N GLY A 340 -18.48 6.61 -5.62
CA GLY A 340 -17.56 5.61 -5.07
C GLY A 340 -17.94 5.16 -3.66
N GLY A 341 -17.72 3.87 -3.39
CA GLY A 341 -18.22 3.21 -2.18
C GLY A 341 -19.66 2.71 -2.27
N THR A 342 -20.29 2.81 -3.44
CA THR A 342 -21.54 2.10 -3.75
C THR A 342 -21.23 0.75 -4.38
N PHE A 343 -21.77 -0.31 -3.78
CA PHE A 343 -21.55 -1.70 -4.16
C PHE A 343 -22.91 -2.33 -4.52
N PRO A 344 -23.30 -2.35 -5.81
CA PRO A 344 -24.61 -2.83 -6.24
C PRO A 344 -24.94 -4.25 -5.79
N GLU A 345 -23.91 -5.09 -5.65
CA GLU A 345 -24.03 -6.46 -5.17
C GLU A 345 -24.54 -6.59 -3.73
N ASP A 346 -24.44 -5.53 -2.93
CA ASP A 346 -24.90 -5.52 -1.54
C ASP A 346 -26.35 -5.03 -1.39
N GLY A 347 -27.02 -4.67 -2.49
CA GLY A 347 -28.39 -4.14 -2.51
C GLY A 347 -28.56 -2.83 -1.72
N ASP A 348 -29.79 -2.54 -1.27
CA ASP A 348 -30.10 -1.36 -0.44
C ASP A 348 -29.57 -1.48 1.01
N MET A 349 -28.83 -2.54 1.35
CA MET A 349 -28.47 -2.86 2.74
C MET A 349 -27.39 -1.98 3.37
N VAL A 350 -26.85 -0.95 2.69
CA VAL A 350 -25.80 -0.11 3.28
C VAL A 350 -26.03 1.37 3.04
N VAL A 351 -27.05 1.93 3.70
CA VAL A 351 -27.16 3.38 3.94
C VAL A 351 -27.30 3.59 5.44
N ASN A 352 -26.28 3.27 6.24
CA ASN A 352 -26.15 3.74 7.62
C ASN A 352 -24.75 3.53 8.24
N VAL A 353 -23.67 3.59 7.45
CA VAL A 353 -22.36 3.91 8.04
C VAL A 353 -22.26 5.43 7.99
N THR A 354 -22.69 6.08 9.06
CA THR A 354 -22.51 7.52 9.21
C THR A 354 -21.01 7.82 9.16
N ASP A 355 -20.60 8.71 8.26
CA ASP A 355 -19.24 9.27 8.14
C ASP A 355 -18.83 10.07 9.38
N ILE A 356 -19.03 9.56 10.59
CA ILE A 356 -18.64 10.24 11.81
C ILE A 356 -17.17 9.93 12.06
N ASP A 357 -16.34 10.96 12.04
CA ASP A 357 -14.96 10.91 12.49
C ASP A 357 -14.96 10.43 13.96
N PRO A 358 -14.39 9.25 14.27
CA PRO A 358 -14.37 8.72 15.63
C PRO A 358 -13.52 9.57 16.58
N ILE A 359 -12.69 10.49 16.06
CA ILE A 359 -11.88 11.44 16.84
C ILE A 359 -12.72 12.65 17.26
N THR A 360 -13.61 13.15 16.38
CA THR A 360 -14.29 14.44 16.59
C THR A 360 -15.80 14.34 16.75
N GLY A 361 -16.41 13.17 16.52
CA GLY A 361 -17.87 12.99 16.53
C GLY A 361 -18.59 13.78 15.42
N ARG A 362 -17.86 14.34 14.46
CA ARG A 362 -18.40 15.15 13.36
C ARG A 362 -18.47 14.32 12.07
N ARG A 363 -19.45 14.62 11.22
CA ARG A 363 -19.41 14.14 9.83
C ARG A 363 -18.11 14.59 9.17
N TRP A 364 -17.40 13.69 8.49
CA TRP A 364 -16.23 14.01 7.67
C TRP A 364 -16.64 15.06 6.62
N ARG A 365 -16.33 16.33 6.90
CA ARG A 365 -16.27 17.37 5.88
C ARG A 365 -14.82 17.50 5.46
N TRP A 366 -14.53 17.16 4.21
CA TRP A 366 -13.33 17.56 3.50
C TRP A 366 -13.29 19.09 3.43
N THR A 367 -12.79 19.75 4.48
CA THR A 367 -12.70 21.22 4.52
C THR A 367 -11.36 21.67 4.00
N ARG A 368 -11.40 22.59 3.02
CA ARG A 368 -10.23 23.33 2.50
C ARG A 368 -9.49 24.00 3.66
N ARG A 369 -8.35 23.47 4.10
CA ARG A 369 -7.37 24.29 4.84
C ARG A 369 -6.37 24.89 3.86
N HIS A 370 -6.63 26.13 3.47
CA HIS A 370 -5.58 27.02 2.97
C HIS A 370 -4.62 27.28 4.13
N VAL A 371 -3.43 26.68 4.10
CA VAL A 371 -2.35 27.06 5.02
C VAL A 371 -1.60 28.22 4.38
N VAL A 372 -1.96 29.44 4.77
CA VAL A 372 -1.12 30.63 4.55
C VAL A 372 0.10 30.49 5.46
N LYS A 373 1.26 30.13 4.88
CA LYS A 373 2.54 30.12 5.59
C LYS A 373 3.01 31.57 5.77
N ARG A 374 3.04 32.07 7.01
CA ARG A 374 3.88 33.23 7.36
C ARG A 374 5.33 32.75 7.51
N PHE A 375 6.22 33.44 6.81
CA PHE A 375 7.66 33.20 6.84
C PHE A 375 8.26 33.74 8.15
N GLN A 376 8.98 32.90 8.86
CA GLN A 376 10.06 33.32 9.76
C GLN A 376 11.33 32.62 9.28
N THR A 377 12.38 33.40 9.08
CA THR A 377 13.72 32.94 8.72
C THR A 377 14.30 32.06 9.83
N PRO A 378 14.90 30.90 9.52
CA PRO A 378 15.49 30.04 10.54
C PRO A 378 16.90 30.53 10.97
N PRO A 379 17.27 30.37 12.25
CA PRO A 379 18.65 30.56 12.71
C PRO A 379 19.54 29.37 12.27
N PRO A 380 20.88 29.49 12.34
CA PRO A 380 21.81 28.48 11.87
C PRO A 380 21.77 27.19 12.71
N VAL A 381 21.89 26.05 12.02
CA VAL A 381 21.84 24.69 12.57
C VAL A 381 23.17 24.35 13.26
N THR A 382 23.13 24.05 14.56
CA THR A 382 24.22 23.36 15.27
C THR A 382 23.77 21.95 15.67
N ALA A 383 24.75 21.05 15.76
CA ALA A 383 24.58 19.60 15.94
C ALA A 383 23.88 19.25 17.26
N SER A 384 22.64 18.74 17.18
CA SER A 384 21.88 18.23 18.33
C SER A 384 20.87 17.15 17.88
N MET A 385 21.33 16.12 17.16
CA MET A 385 20.51 14.93 16.84
C MET A 385 20.77 13.75 17.78
N ARG A 386 21.84 13.82 18.60
CA ARG A 386 22.25 12.71 19.48
C ARG A 386 21.38 12.58 20.73
N GLU A 387 20.85 13.69 21.24
CA GLU A 387 20.08 13.71 22.51
C GLU A 387 18.59 13.42 22.31
N GLY A 388 17.96 13.91 21.23
CA GLY A 388 16.53 13.69 20.99
C GLY A 388 16.10 12.25 20.66
N LEU A 389 17.05 11.37 20.28
CA LEU A 389 16.79 9.95 19.98
C LEU A 389 16.87 9.06 21.23
N LEU A 390 17.65 9.45 22.25
CA LEU A 390 17.78 8.68 23.49
C LEU A 390 16.61 8.91 24.45
N GLU A 391 16.03 10.12 24.48
CA GLU A 391 14.86 10.41 25.32
C GLU A 391 13.55 9.80 24.79
N GLY A 392 13.51 9.39 23.52
CA GLY A 392 12.33 8.77 22.89
C GLY A 392 12.36 7.24 22.82
N LEU A 393 13.39 6.59 23.38
CA LEU A 393 13.62 5.14 23.37
C LEU A 393 13.75 4.54 24.79
N ALA A 394 13.57 5.34 25.84
CA ALA A 394 13.52 4.88 27.23
C ALA A 394 12.09 4.57 27.68
#